data_AF-A0A975BI06-F1
#
_entry.id   AF-A0A975BI06-F1
#
_cell.length_a   1.000
_cell.length_b   1.000
_cell.length_c   1.000
_cell.angle_alpha   90.00
_cell.angle_beta   90.00
_cell.angle_gamma   90.00
#
_symmetry.space_group_name_H-M   'P 1'
#
loop_
_entity.id
_entity.type
_entity.pdbx_description
1 polymer ?
#
loop_
_entity_poly.entity_id
_entity_poly.type
_entity_poly.pdbx_seq_one_letter_code
_entity_poly.pdbx_strand_id
1 'polypeptide(L)'
;MYQNISAPKARLNVLIPTGLKSRLSQLSKTEGKTISILVQESIEAKLADMEKQKFEEKMKNAYLDLADENLRICKEFEYSDAENI
;
A
#
# COMPACT_ATOMS: atom_id res chain seq x y z
N MET A 1 18.26 -3.80 -21.68
CA MET A 1 17.67 -2.49 -22.02
C MET A 1 16.18 -2.55 -21.72
N TYR A 2 15.73 -1.98 -20.61
CA TYR A 2 14.30 -1.93 -20.30
C TYR A 2 13.67 -0.86 -21.18
N GLN A 3 12.82 -1.29 -22.11
CA GLN A 3 12.04 -0.36 -22.94
C GLN A 3 11.11 0.43 -22.01
N ASN A 4 11.30 1.74 -21.97
CA ASN A 4 10.35 2.69 -21.41
C ASN A 4 9.11 2.70 -22.30
N ILE A 5 8.24 1.71 -22.14
CA ILE A 5 6.91 1.72 -22.74
C ILE A 5 6.14 2.77 -21.95
N SER A 6 6.07 3.99 -22.50
CA SER A 6 5.23 5.06 -21.95
C SER A 6 3.81 4.51 -21.82
N ALA A 7 3.39 4.23 -20.59
CA ALA A 7 2.05 3.77 -20.31
C ALA A 7 1.02 4.75 -20.93
N PRO A 8 -0.10 4.23 -21.48
CA PRO A 8 -1.14 5.08 -22.04
C PRO A 8 -1.68 6.02 -20.95
N LYS A 9 -1.64 7.33 -21.23
CA LYS A 9 -2.11 8.36 -20.29
C LYS A 9 -3.61 8.57 -20.44
N ALA A 10 -4.36 8.38 -19.35
CA ALA A 10 -5.79 8.71 -19.29
C ALA A 10 -6.00 10.12 -18.72
N ARG A 11 -7.05 10.82 -19.17
CA ARG A 11 -7.47 12.10 -18.59
C ARG A 11 -8.60 11.86 -17.58
N LEU A 12 -8.46 12.45 -16.40
CA LEU A 12 -9.48 12.41 -15.35
C LEU A 12 -9.98 13.83 -15.09
N ASN A 13 -11.28 14.05 -15.29
CA ASN A 13 -11.94 15.32 -14.99
C ASN A 13 -12.71 15.16 -13.69
N VAL A 14 -12.37 15.96 -12.67
CA VAL A 14 -12.99 15.90 -11.34
C VAL A 14 -13.46 17.27 -10.89
N LEU A 15 -14.60 17.29 -10.19
CA LEU A 15 -15.07 18.46 -9.46
C LEU A 15 -14.55 18.36 -8.04
N ILE A 16 -13.85 19.40 -7.59
CA ILE A 16 -13.29 19.48 -6.23
C ILE A 16 -13.78 20.76 -5.54
N PRO A 17 -13.89 20.74 -4.20
CA PRO A 17 -14.19 21.95 -3.44
C PRO A 17 -13.17 23.06 -3.73
N THR A 18 -13.64 24.31 -3.77
CA THR A 18 -12.80 25.49 -4.04
C THR A 18 -11.67 25.63 -3.02
N GLY A 19 -11.93 25.32 -1.75
CA GLY A 19 -10.93 25.30 -0.69
C GLY A 19 -9.86 24.22 -0.87
N LEU A 20 -10.17 23.11 -1.56
CA LEU A 20 -9.17 22.10 -1.89
C LEU A 20 -8.29 22.56 -3.05
N LYS A 21 -8.89 23.19 -4.06
CA LYS A 21 -8.16 23.78 -5.20
C LYS A 21 -7.16 24.85 -4.75
N SER A 22 -7.55 25.71 -3.80
CA SER A 22 -6.65 26.74 -3.26
C SER A 22 -5.46 26.13 -2.52
N ARG A 23 -5.69 25.12 -1.68
CA ARG A 23 -4.63 24.36 -0.99
C ARG A 23 -3.68 23.67 -1.95
N LEU A 24 -4.20 23.00 -2.99
CA LEU A 24 -3.37 22.37 -4.03
C LEU A 24 -2.52 23.39 -4.78
N SER A 25 -3.07 24.59 -5.04
CA SER A 25 -2.35 25.67 -5.70
C SER A 25 -1.23 26.24 -4.83
N GLN A 26 -1.43 26.31 -3.51
CA GLN A 26 -0.40 26.71 -2.56
C GLN A 26 0.72 25.66 -2.46
N LEU A 27 0.35 24.39 -2.28
CA LEU A 27 1.30 23.27 -2.23
C LEU A 27 2.11 23.15 -3.52
N SER A 28 1.49 23.36 -4.68
CA SER A 28 2.15 23.39 -5.98
C SER A 28 3.27 24.44 -6.04
N LYS A 29 3.05 25.63 -5.47
CA LYS A 29 4.07 26.68 -5.38
C LYS A 29 5.20 26.31 -4.43
N THR A 30 4.88 25.68 -3.30
CA THR A 30 5.86 25.30 -2.27
C THR A 30 6.76 24.16 -2.73
N GLU A 31 6.19 23.14 -3.37
CA GLU A 31 6.88 21.92 -3.82
C GLU A 31 7.55 22.08 -5.20
N GLY A 32 7.25 23.16 -5.92
CA GLY A 32 7.70 23.35 -7.31
C GLY A 32 7.09 22.35 -8.31
N LYS A 33 6.06 21.61 -7.91
CA LYS A 33 5.38 20.58 -8.72
C LYS A 33 4.07 21.13 -9.29
N THR A 34 3.65 20.62 -10.46
CA THR A 34 2.32 20.95 -10.98
C THR A 34 1.23 20.31 -10.13
N ILE A 35 0.04 20.92 -10.10
CA ILE A 35 -1.13 20.34 -9.40
C ILE A 35 -1.43 18.92 -9.90
N SER A 36 -1.27 18.66 -11.20
CA SER A 36 -1.51 17.33 -11.77
C SER A 36 -0.55 16.28 -11.19
N ILE A 37 0.73 16.62 -11.00
CA ILE A 37 1.72 15.72 -10.41
C ILE A 37 1.36 15.46 -8.94
N LEU A 38 1.04 16.50 -8.18
CA LEU A 38 0.66 16.35 -6.77
C LEU A 38 -0.59 15.47 -6.59
N VAL A 39 -1.60 15.67 -7.44
CA VAL A 39 -2.82 14.85 -7.43
C VAL A 39 -2.50 13.41 -7.81
N GLN A 40 -1.68 13.19 -8.83
CA GLN A 40 -1.27 11.85 -9.25
C GLN A 40 -0.50 11.13 -8.13
N GLU A 41 0.53 11.75 -7.56
CA GLU A 41 1.32 11.19 -6.45
C GLU A 41 0.41 10.85 -5.25
N SER A 42 -0.54 11.72 -4.93
CA SER A 42 -1.49 11.49 -3.83
C SER A 42 -2.42 10.30 -4.10
N ILE A 43 -2.88 10.15 -5.34
CA ILE A 43 -3.72 9.01 -5.75
C ILE A 43 -2.91 7.72 -5.69
N GLU A 44 -1.71 7.69 -6.25
CA GLU A 44 -0.81 6.54 -6.24
C GLU A 44 -0.47 6.10 -4.81
N ALA A 45 -0.10 7.04 -3.93
CA ALA A 45 0.16 6.76 -2.54
C ALA A 45 -1.07 6.17 -1.83
N LYS A 46 -2.26 6.74 -2.07
CA LYS A 46 -3.48 6.23 -1.44
C LYS A 46 -3.87 4.83 -1.95
N LEU A 47 -3.67 4.55 -3.23
CA LEU A 47 -3.89 3.21 -3.80
C LEU A 47 -2.93 2.19 -3.19
N ALA A 48 -1.65 2.52 -3.09
CA ALA A 48 -0.65 1.64 -2.46
C ALA A 48 -1.00 1.33 -1.00
N ASP A 49 -1.45 2.33 -0.23
CA ASP A 49 -1.91 2.12 1.14
C ASP A 49 -3.12 1.18 1.22
N MET A 50 -4.08 1.34 0.31
CA MET A 50 -5.27 0.47 0.25
C MET A 50 -4.90 -0.98 -0.10
N GLU A 51 -3.98 -1.17 -1.04
CA GLU A 51 -3.48 -2.49 -1.42
C GLU A 51 -2.72 -3.15 -0.27
N LYS A 52 -1.87 -2.38 0.42
CA LYS A 52 -1.15 -2.84 1.60
C LYS A 52 -2.10 -3.29 2.70
N GLN A 53 -3.11 -2.49 3.04
CA GLN A 53 -4.10 -2.84 4.07
C GLN A 53 -4.83 -4.14 3.72
N LYS A 54 -5.25 -4.29 2.45
CA LYS A 54 -5.92 -5.51 1.99
C LYS A 54 -5.00 -6.73 2.04
N PHE A 55 -3.71 -6.55 1.74
CA PHE A 55 -2.73 -7.63 1.84
C PHE A 55 -2.48 -8.04 3.29
N GLU A 56 -2.30 -7.08 4.19
CA GLU A 56 -2.11 -7.32 5.63
C GLU A 56 -3.31 -8.06 6.24
N GLU A 57 -4.53 -7.67 5.87
CA GLU A 57 -5.75 -8.35 6.32
C GLU A 57 -5.82 -9.80 5.83
N LYS A 58 -5.49 -10.04 4.56
CA LYS A 58 -5.41 -11.40 4.00
C LYS A 58 -4.37 -12.25 4.72
N MET A 59 -3.18 -11.70 4.97
CA MET A 59 -2.11 -12.40 5.69
C MET A 59 -2.56 -12.74 7.11
N LYS A 60 -3.17 -11.79 7.83
CA LYS A 60 -3.72 -12.02 9.16
C LYS A 60 -4.71 -13.17 9.16
N ASN A 61 -5.66 -13.19 8.22
CA ASN A 61 -6.66 -14.25 8.14
C ASN A 61 -6.02 -15.60 7.82
N ALA A 62 -5.07 -15.66 6.89
CA ALA A 62 -4.35 -16.89 6.58
C ALA A 62 -3.57 -17.45 7.79
N TYR A 63 -2.94 -16.58 8.59
CA TYR A 63 -2.28 -17.01 9.82
C TYR A 63 -3.26 -17.54 10.87
N LEU A 64 -4.44 -16.92 10.99
CA LEU A 64 -5.48 -17.38 11.90
C LEU A 64 -6.06 -18.73 11.45
N ASP A 65 -6.28 -18.92 10.16
CA ASP A 65 -6.79 -20.17 9.60
C ASP A 65 -5.82 -21.35 9.85
N LEU A 66 -4.52 -21.07 9.90
CA LEU A 66 -3.46 -22.06 10.18
C LEU A 66 -3.09 -22.15 11.66
N ALA A 67 -3.74 -21.40 12.55
CA ALA A 67 -3.30 -21.27 13.94
C ALA A 67 -3.29 -22.59 14.71
N ASP A 68 -4.35 -23.40 14.57
CA ASP A 68 -4.47 -24.69 15.28
C ASP A 68 -3.44 -25.71 14.79
N GLU A 69 -3.20 -25.76 13.48
CA GLU A 69 -2.19 -26.64 12.88
C GLU A 69 -0.77 -26.20 13.28
N ASN A 70 -0.47 -24.91 13.19
CA ASN A 70 0.80 -24.35 13.64
C ASN A 70 1.06 -24.65 15.12
N LEU A 71 0.04 -24.50 15.97
CA LEU A 71 0.15 -24.79 17.39
C LEU A 71 0.41 -26.28 17.66
N ARG A 72 -0.22 -27.18 16.90
CA ARG A 72 0.03 -28.62 16.98
C ARG A 72 1.47 -28.94 16.62
N ILE A 73 1.95 -28.42 15.48
CA ILE A 73 3.34 -28.61 15.02
C ILE A 73 4.31 -28.10 16.08
N CYS A 74 4.14 -26.89 16.60
CA CYS A 74 5.02 -26.34 17.63
C CYS A 74 5.12 -27.25 18.87
N LYS A 75 4.01 -27.85 19.31
CA LYS A 75 4.01 -28.80 20.44
C LYS A 75 4.71 -30.12 20.11
N GLU A 76 4.60 -30.59 18.87
CA GLU A 76 5.28 -31.83 18.44
C GLU A 76 6.80 -31.68 18.43
N PHE A 77 7.32 -30.47 18.14
CA PHE A 77 8.76 -30.20 18.09
C PHE A 77 9.35 -29.59 19.37
N GLU A 78 8.52 -29.26 20.37
CA GLU A 78 8.93 -28.61 21.63
C GLU A 78 10.06 -29.36 22.35
N TYR A 79 10.01 -30.69 22.37
CA TYR A 79 11.03 -31.52 23.01
C TYR A 79 12.34 -31.57 22.24
N SER A 80 12.29 -31.57 20.91
CA SER A 80 13.48 -31.56 20.05
C SER A 80 14.22 -30.23 20.10
N ASP A 81 13.49 -29.11 20.25
CA ASP A 81 14.09 -27.79 20.44
C ASP A 81 14.74 -27.64 21.82
N ALA A 82 14.17 -28.28 22.85
CA ALA A 82 14.71 -28.26 24.22
C ALA A 82 16.02 -29.05 24.39
N GLU A 83 16.30 -30.02 23.51
CA GLU A 83 17.54 -30.82 23.53
C GLU A 83 18.76 -30.09 22.92
N ASN A 84 18.56 -28.92 22.32
CA ASN A 84 19.59 -28.17 21.58
C ASN A 84 20.11 -26.91 22.33
N ILE A 85 19.95 -26.87 23.66
CA ILE A 85 20.48 -25.84 24.59
C ILE A 85 21.77 -26.34 25.22
#